data_AF-A0A383BS38-F1
#
_entry.id   AF-A0A383BS38-F1
#
_cell.length_a   1.000
_cell.length_b   1.000
_cell.length_c   1.000
_cell.angle_alpha   90.00
_cell.angle_beta   90.00
_cell.angle_gamma   90.00
#
_symmetry.space_group_name_H-M   'P 1'
#
loop_
_entity.id
_entity.type
_entity.pdbx_description
1 polymer ?
#
loop_
_entity_poly.entity_id
_entity_poly.type
_entity_poly.pdbx_seq_one_letter_code
_entity_poly.pdbx_strand_id
1 'polypeptide(L)'
;YEQQKYSKVIMIVGSDRVREFDAFLNKYNDVKSKHGYYNFESIDVISAGERDPDAEGASGMSASKMRAAVQEGNYDLFKMGVPAGVSEKNCHILYNAVAKGMNINIKEGMEYTTEDMEEINSLIGEIDILCKEDRAIPILREDQICEFLFLKEAVSEGISEEDILEKAKSKSRGLTPAQRRKMAIRMRIQAKKPGFIKKRLRALKRAATKAVIARRSRKAAIKMVVKKFFPKLRTKKKSELSMS
;
A
#
# COMPACT_ATOMS: atom_id res chain seq x y z
N TYR A 1 20.55 7.18 46.75
CA TYR A 1 20.14 8.13 45.70
C TYR A 1 19.38 9.26 46.36
N GLU A 2 20.06 10.33 46.75
CA GLU A 2 19.41 11.56 47.19
C GLU A 2 18.72 12.17 45.96
N GLN A 3 17.40 12.29 46.01
CA GLN A 3 16.64 13.01 44.98
C GLN A 3 17.05 14.47 45.07
N GLN A 4 17.82 14.95 44.10
CA GLN A 4 18.15 16.37 43.98
C GLN A 4 16.84 17.15 43.90
N LYS A 5 16.55 17.89 44.97
CA LYS A 5 15.39 18.78 45.03
C LYS A 5 15.74 20.02 44.22
N TYR A 6 15.04 20.24 43.12
CA TYR A 6 15.15 21.46 42.33
C TYR A 6 14.27 22.53 42.96
N SER A 7 14.85 23.68 43.32
CA SER A 7 14.13 24.80 43.95
C SER A 7 13.60 25.82 42.94
N LYS A 8 14.18 25.88 41.74
CA LYS A 8 13.85 26.86 40.71
C LYS A 8 13.36 26.20 39.41
N VAL A 9 12.27 26.72 38.85
CA VAL A 9 11.73 26.34 37.54
C VAL A 9 11.68 27.55 36.64
N ILE A 10 12.20 27.39 35.41
CA ILE A 10 12.07 28.38 34.34
C ILE A 10 11.28 27.73 33.21
N MET A 11 10.08 28.24 32.96
CA MET A 11 9.17 27.73 31.93
C MET A 11 9.16 28.70 30.75
N ILE A 12 9.58 28.23 29.58
CA ILE A 12 9.61 29.04 28.36
C ILE A 12 8.36 28.75 27.54
N VAL A 13 7.52 29.77 27.31
CA VAL A 13 6.20 29.61 26.68
C VAL A 13 5.96 30.72 25.63
N GLY A 14 5.18 30.44 24.59
CA GLY A 14 4.70 31.47 23.66
C GLY A 14 3.96 32.59 24.38
N SER A 15 4.08 33.82 23.88
CA SER A 15 3.49 35.04 24.49
C SER A 15 1.99 34.92 24.77
N ASP A 16 1.27 34.21 23.90
CA ASP A 16 -0.17 33.95 23.96
C ASP A 16 -0.59 33.16 25.20
N ARG A 17 0.32 32.43 25.84
CA ARG A 17 0.02 31.52 26.94
C ARG A 17 0.77 31.81 28.24
N VAL A 18 1.62 32.84 28.27
CA VAL A 18 2.41 33.21 29.46
C VAL A 18 1.50 33.41 30.68
N ARG A 19 0.38 34.13 30.54
CA ARG A 19 -0.54 34.41 31.64
C ARG A 19 -1.26 33.17 32.16
N GLU A 20 -1.63 32.24 31.28
CA GLU A 20 -2.28 30.99 31.68
C GLU A 20 -1.32 30.10 32.46
N PHE A 21 -0.09 29.94 31.95
CA PHE A 21 0.91 29.11 32.60
C PHE A 21 1.39 29.69 33.92
N ASP A 22 1.54 31.02 34.01
CA ASP A 22 1.87 31.69 35.27
C ASP A 22 0.79 31.44 36.34
N ALA A 23 -0.48 31.60 35.98
CA ALA A 23 -1.59 31.31 36.89
C ALA A 23 -1.66 29.82 37.28
N PHE A 24 -1.46 28.90 36.33
CA PHE A 24 -1.52 27.47 36.62
C PHE A 24 -0.36 26.99 37.48
N LEU A 25 0.86 27.40 37.17
CA LEU A 25 2.05 26.98 37.90
C LEU A 25 2.00 27.47 39.36
N ASN A 26 1.59 28.72 39.58
CA ASN A 26 1.41 29.25 40.94
C ASN A 26 0.23 28.60 41.67
N LYS A 27 -0.87 28.27 40.97
CA LYS A 27 -2.04 27.62 41.58
C LYS A 27 -1.78 26.20 42.06
N TYR A 28 -0.91 25.46 41.37
CA TYR A 28 -0.59 24.07 41.71
C TYR A 28 0.73 23.91 42.48
N ASN A 29 1.49 24.99 42.65
CA ASN A 29 2.65 25.01 43.54
C ASN A 29 2.18 24.90 44.99
N ASP A 30 2.86 24.06 45.78
CA ASP A 30 2.52 23.71 47.16
C ASP A 30 1.16 23.00 47.35
N VAL A 31 0.53 22.53 46.27
CA VAL A 31 -0.74 21.79 46.32
C VAL A 31 -0.55 20.33 45.94
N LYS A 32 -0.95 19.41 46.83
CA LYS A 32 -0.93 17.97 46.54
C LYS A 32 -2.10 17.61 45.62
N SER A 33 -1.80 17.29 44.37
CA SER A 33 -2.79 16.93 43.34
C SER A 33 -2.51 15.54 42.75
N LYS A 34 -3.35 15.09 41.82
CA LYS A 34 -3.15 13.83 41.06
C LYS A 34 -1.78 13.77 40.37
N HIS A 35 -1.17 14.92 40.10
CA HIS A 35 0.11 15.09 39.41
C HIS A 35 1.33 14.98 40.34
N GLY A 36 1.11 14.84 41.65
CA GLY A 36 2.16 14.86 42.67
C GLY A 36 2.09 16.11 43.55
N TYR A 37 3.11 16.28 44.39
CA TYR A 37 3.33 17.47 45.21
C TYR A 37 4.57 18.18 44.67
N TYR A 38 4.38 19.42 44.21
CA TYR A 38 5.45 20.29 43.75
C TYR A 38 5.60 21.43 44.74
N ASN A 39 6.84 21.77 45.10
CA ASN A 39 7.13 22.91 45.94
C ASN A 39 8.41 23.56 45.40
N PHE A 40 8.21 24.57 44.55
CA PHE A 40 9.26 25.39 43.98
C PHE A 40 9.29 26.76 44.67
N GLU A 41 10.49 27.22 44.98
CA GLU A 41 10.75 28.51 45.64
C GLU A 41 10.67 29.68 44.63
N SER A 42 11.04 29.43 43.37
CA SER A 42 10.90 30.40 42.28
C SER A 42 10.41 29.75 41.00
N ILE A 43 9.40 30.36 40.39
CA ILE A 43 8.82 29.97 39.11
C ILE A 43 8.86 31.19 38.20
N ASP A 44 9.72 31.16 37.19
CA ASP A 44 9.85 32.21 36.19
C ASP A 44 9.25 31.72 34.87
N VAL A 45 8.16 32.36 34.40
CA VAL A 45 7.59 32.08 33.08
C VAL A 45 8.09 33.13 32.09
N ILE A 46 8.99 32.73 31.19
CA ILE A 46 9.63 33.62 30.22
C ILE A 46 8.95 33.45 28.85
N SER A 47 8.61 34.57 28.22
CA SER A 47 8.07 34.54 26.85
C SER A 47 9.15 34.14 25.85
N ALA A 48 8.84 33.17 25.00
CA ALA A 48 9.67 32.76 23.87
C ALA A 48 9.64 33.76 22.69
N GLY A 49 8.89 34.86 22.81
CA GLY A 49 8.62 35.82 21.75
C GLY A 49 7.17 35.77 21.26
N GLU A 50 6.74 36.86 20.60
CA GLU A 50 5.44 36.94 19.93
C GLU A 50 5.48 36.23 18.57
N ARG A 51 4.45 35.43 18.28
CA ARG A 51 4.19 35.00 16.90
C ARG A 51 3.51 36.15 16.19
N ASP A 52 4.18 36.72 15.21
CA ASP A 52 3.52 37.55 14.21
C ASP A 52 2.70 36.61 13.28
N PRO A 53 1.37 36.63 13.33
CA PRO A 53 0.51 35.76 12.53
C PRO A 53 0.59 36.06 11.02
N ASP A 54 1.12 37.24 10.65
CA ASP A 54 1.28 37.72 9.28
C ASP A 54 2.71 37.53 8.73
N ALA A 55 3.64 36.99 9.54
CA ALA A 55 5.00 36.73 9.08
C ALA A 55 5.07 35.60 8.04
N GLU A 56 5.61 35.92 6.86
CA GLU A 56 5.86 34.94 5.79
C GLU A 56 6.92 33.91 6.20
N GLY A 57 6.61 32.61 6.01
CA GLY A 57 7.51 31.49 6.29
C GLY A 57 7.12 30.62 7.50
N ALA A 58 8.10 29.90 8.06
CA ALA A 58 7.87 28.90 9.12
C ALA A 58 7.32 29.49 10.44
N SER A 59 7.56 30.78 10.71
CA SER A 59 7.09 31.48 11.92
C SER A 59 5.58 31.74 11.92
N GLY A 60 4.99 32.08 10.78
CA GLY A 60 3.54 32.29 10.62
C GLY A 60 2.74 31.02 10.35
N MET A 61 3.41 29.87 10.16
CA MET A 61 2.74 28.62 9.82
C MET A 61 2.32 27.82 11.07
N SER A 62 1.02 27.62 11.23
CA SER A 62 0.44 26.81 12.31
C SER A 62 0.13 25.39 11.82
N ALA A 63 0.04 24.43 12.76
CA ALA A 63 -0.32 23.05 12.44
C ALA A 63 -1.68 22.95 11.70
N SER A 64 -2.62 23.84 12.02
CA SER A 64 -3.91 23.91 11.32
C SER A 64 -3.76 24.41 9.88
N LYS A 65 -2.94 25.44 9.63
CA LYS A 65 -2.65 25.92 8.26
C LYS A 65 -1.93 24.84 7.44
N MET A 66 -1.00 24.09 8.03
CA MET A 66 -0.33 22.96 7.35
C MET A 66 -1.29 21.85 6.94
N ARG A 67 -2.27 21.52 7.79
CA ARG A 67 -3.33 20.55 7.47
C ARG A 67 -4.24 21.06 6.34
N ALA A 68 -4.58 22.35 6.35
CA ALA A 68 -5.35 22.97 5.27
C ALA A 68 -4.59 22.94 3.93
N ALA A 69 -3.30 23.28 3.93
CA ALA A 69 -2.45 23.19 2.73
C ALA A 69 -2.41 21.75 2.15
N VAL A 70 -2.31 20.74 3.02
CA VAL A 70 -2.38 19.32 2.63
C VAL A 70 -3.76 18.94 2.08
N GLN A 71 -4.83 19.51 2.64
CA GLN A 71 -6.20 19.28 2.18
C GLN A 71 -6.47 19.91 0.81
N GLU A 72 -5.87 21.06 0.54
CA GLU A 72 -5.95 21.77 -0.74
C GLU A 72 -4.98 21.23 -1.80
N GLY A 73 -4.08 20.30 -1.42
CA GLY A 73 -3.09 19.74 -2.34
C GLY A 73 -1.87 20.63 -2.60
N ASN A 74 -1.71 21.72 -1.85
CA ASN A 74 -0.67 22.72 -2.08
C ASN A 74 0.63 22.38 -1.33
N TYR A 75 1.52 21.65 -2.01
CA TYR A 75 2.81 21.22 -1.45
C TYR A 75 3.77 22.39 -1.22
N ASP A 76 3.75 23.42 -2.07
CA ASP A 76 4.68 24.57 -1.96
C ASP A 76 4.39 25.38 -0.69
N LEU A 77 3.10 25.62 -0.39
CA LEU A 77 2.68 26.24 0.86
C LEU A 77 3.09 25.39 2.06
N PHE A 78 2.95 24.06 1.99
CA PHE A 78 3.39 23.17 3.06
C PHE A 78 4.91 23.20 3.26
N LYS A 79 5.68 23.24 2.17
CA LYS A 79 7.15 23.29 2.19
C LYS A 79 7.67 24.56 2.88
N MET A 80 6.98 25.68 2.73
CA MET A 80 7.32 26.94 3.42
C MET A 80 7.19 26.86 4.95
N GLY A 81 6.37 25.94 5.47
CA GLY A 81 6.21 25.70 6.91
C GLY A 81 7.28 24.82 7.53
N VAL A 82 8.03 24.11 6.70
CA VAL A 82 9.05 23.16 7.14
C VAL A 82 10.39 23.90 7.28
N PRO A 83 11.14 23.69 8.38
CA PRO A 83 12.45 24.31 8.53
C PRO A 83 13.38 23.99 7.36
N ALA A 84 14.14 24.99 6.89
CA ALA A 84 15.01 24.88 5.71
C ALA A 84 16.10 23.78 5.82
N GLY A 85 16.37 23.27 7.01
CA GLY A 85 17.31 22.16 7.24
C GLY A 85 16.75 20.75 6.94
N VAL A 86 15.46 20.63 6.62
CA VAL A 86 14.84 19.33 6.32
C VAL A 86 15.02 19.01 4.83
N SER A 87 15.56 17.82 4.54
CA SER A 87 15.68 17.37 3.15
C SER A 87 14.33 17.27 2.44
N GLU A 88 14.31 17.54 1.14
CA GLU A 88 13.09 17.51 0.33
C GLU A 88 12.37 16.16 0.38
N LYS A 89 13.13 15.05 0.46
CA LYS A 89 12.59 13.71 0.68
C LYS A 89 11.82 13.60 2.01
N ASN A 90 12.37 14.16 3.08
CA ASN A 90 11.71 14.15 4.38
C ASN A 90 10.49 15.08 4.40
N CYS A 91 10.52 16.17 3.64
CA CYS A 91 9.39 17.08 3.48
C CYS A 91 8.20 16.37 2.81
N HIS A 92 8.44 15.63 1.72
CA HIS A 92 7.41 14.78 1.09
C HIS A 92 6.89 13.67 2.01
N ILE A 93 7.77 13.01 2.77
CA ILE A 93 7.34 11.99 3.75
C ILE A 93 6.44 12.62 4.81
N LEU A 94 6.76 13.84 5.28
CA LEU A 94 5.98 14.55 6.27
C LEU A 94 4.59 14.93 5.70
N TYR A 95 4.55 15.47 4.48
CA TYR A 95 3.32 15.82 3.78
C TYR A 95 2.39 14.60 3.63
N ASN A 96 2.93 13.49 3.13
CA ASN A 96 2.20 12.24 2.95
C ASN A 96 1.77 11.61 4.28
N ALA A 97 2.56 11.76 5.34
CA ALA A 97 2.19 11.32 6.68
C ALA A 97 1.01 12.13 7.25
N VAL A 98 0.98 13.45 7.04
CA VAL A 98 -0.12 14.33 7.47
C VAL A 98 -1.41 13.97 6.73
N ALA A 99 -1.37 13.84 5.40
CA ALA A 99 -2.55 13.44 4.63
C ALA A 99 -3.08 12.06 5.02
N LYS A 100 -2.19 11.10 5.24
CA LYS A 100 -2.57 9.78 5.74
C LYS A 100 -3.24 9.88 7.12
N GLY A 101 -2.74 10.75 8.00
CA GLY A 101 -3.37 11.03 9.29
C GLY A 101 -4.74 11.69 9.17
N MET A 102 -4.97 12.44 8.10
CA MET A 102 -6.25 13.09 7.77
C MET A 102 -7.18 12.22 6.93
N ASN A 103 -6.79 10.99 6.55
CA ASN A 103 -7.48 10.13 5.58
C ASN A 103 -7.76 10.82 4.22
N ILE A 104 -6.87 11.73 3.82
CA ILE A 104 -6.94 12.39 2.52
C ILE A 104 -6.14 11.55 1.54
N ASN A 105 -6.80 11.08 0.49
CA ASN A 105 -6.11 10.48 -0.64
C ASN A 105 -5.48 11.63 -1.42
N ILE A 106 -4.22 11.98 -1.11
CA ILE A 106 -3.43 12.82 -2.00
C ILE A 106 -3.32 12.02 -3.30
N LYS A 107 -4.09 12.43 -4.32
CA LYS A 107 -3.79 12.09 -5.70
C LYS A 107 -2.46 12.82 -5.98
N GLU A 108 -1.32 12.18 -5.72
CA GLU A 108 -0.05 12.70 -6.25
C GLU A 108 -0.26 12.79 -7.77
N GLY A 109 -0.13 14.02 -8.27
CA GLY A 109 -0.42 14.37 -9.65
C GLY A 109 0.35 13.49 -10.62
N MET A 110 -0.38 12.72 -11.41
CA MET A 110 0.01 12.44 -12.78
C MET A 110 -0.93 13.32 -13.61
N GLU A 111 -0.61 14.62 -13.63
CA GLU A 111 -1.23 15.54 -14.58
C GLU A 111 -0.59 15.22 -15.92
N TYR A 112 -1.26 14.37 -16.71
CA TYR A 112 -0.84 14.07 -18.07
C TYR A 112 -1.09 15.32 -18.91
N THR A 113 -0.04 15.86 -19.53
CA THR A 113 -0.21 16.95 -20.49
C THR A 113 -1.03 16.45 -21.69
N THR A 114 -1.62 17.36 -22.46
CA THR A 114 -2.36 16.97 -23.67
C THR A 114 -1.46 16.22 -24.66
N GLU A 115 -0.16 16.55 -24.67
CA GLU A 115 0.87 15.88 -25.46
C GLU A 115 1.09 14.43 -24.98
N ASP A 116 1.15 14.20 -23.67
CA ASP A 116 1.27 12.84 -23.10
C ASP A 116 0.08 11.95 -23.47
N MET A 117 -1.13 12.52 -23.51
CA MET A 117 -2.35 11.80 -23.89
C MET A 117 -2.35 11.42 -25.38
N GLU A 118 -1.82 12.29 -26.24
CA GLU A 118 -1.66 12.03 -27.68
C GLU A 118 -0.62 10.93 -27.95
N GLU A 119 0.51 10.94 -27.24
CA GLU A 119 1.52 9.89 -27.32
C GLU A 119 0.98 8.52 -26.88
N ILE A 120 0.22 8.48 -25.77
CA ILE A 120 -0.43 7.25 -25.29
C ILE A 120 -1.42 6.71 -26.34
N ASN A 121 -2.21 7.59 -26.96
CA ASN A 121 -3.15 7.20 -28.01
C ASN A 121 -2.44 6.66 -29.26
N SER A 122 -1.31 7.25 -29.64
CA SER A 122 -0.47 6.77 -30.74
C SER A 122 0.09 5.37 -30.45
N LEU A 123 0.64 5.16 -29.24
CA LEU A 123 1.17 3.86 -28.80
C LEU A 123 0.08 2.77 -28.75
N ILE A 124 -1.13 3.10 -28.30
CA ILE A 124 -2.27 2.18 -28.32
C ILE A 124 -2.60 1.77 -29.77
N GLY A 125 -2.57 2.72 -30.70
CA GLY A 125 -2.78 2.47 -32.13
C GLY A 125 -1.73 1.53 -32.72
N GLU A 126 -0.45 1.78 -32.45
CA GLU A 126 0.67 0.93 -32.89
C GLU A 126 0.56 -0.50 -32.33
N ILE A 127 0.22 -0.65 -31.04
CA ILE A 127 0.02 -1.96 -30.42
C ILE A 127 -1.18 -2.69 -31.04
N ASP A 128 -2.27 -1.98 -31.37
CA ASP A 128 -3.45 -2.57 -32.01
C ASP A 128 -3.15 -3.06 -33.44
N ILE A 129 -2.31 -2.35 -34.18
CA ILE A 129 -1.85 -2.75 -35.52
C ILE A 129 -0.95 -4.00 -35.41
N LEU A 130 0.02 -3.99 -34.48
CA LEU A 130 0.91 -5.14 -34.21
C LEU A 130 0.14 -6.38 -33.73
N CYS A 131 -0.99 -6.21 -33.04
CA CYS A 131 -1.86 -7.30 -32.63
C CYS A 131 -2.77 -7.83 -33.75
N LYS A 132 -3.05 -7.05 -34.81
CA LYS A 132 -3.88 -7.45 -35.96
C LYS A 132 -3.06 -8.11 -37.07
N GLU A 133 -1.81 -7.72 -37.24
CA GLU A 133 -0.89 -8.33 -38.21
C GLU A 133 -0.33 -9.64 -37.64
N ASP A 134 -1.12 -10.70 -37.76
CA ASP A 134 -0.77 -12.07 -37.34
C ASP A 134 0.60 -12.52 -37.87
N ARG A 135 1.66 -12.32 -37.08
CA ARG A 135 2.89 -13.12 -37.05
C ARG A 135 3.71 -12.83 -35.79
N ALA A 136 3.56 -13.75 -34.85
CA ALA A 136 4.50 -14.12 -33.79
C ALA A 136 4.37 -13.42 -32.42
N ILE A 137 4.00 -14.27 -31.45
CA ILE A 137 4.29 -14.20 -30.01
C ILE A 137 3.39 -13.22 -29.23
N PRO A 138 2.68 -13.69 -28.18
CA PRO A 138 1.96 -12.78 -27.30
C PRO A 138 2.99 -11.95 -26.53
N ILE A 139 3.28 -10.73 -27.01
CA ILE A 139 4.11 -9.74 -26.29
C ILE A 139 3.56 -9.55 -24.88
N LEU A 140 2.24 -9.61 -24.77
CA LEU A 140 1.46 -9.50 -23.54
C LEU A 140 0.90 -10.87 -23.17
N ARG A 141 1.17 -11.32 -21.95
CA ARG A 141 0.52 -12.52 -21.38
C ARG A 141 -1.00 -12.31 -21.29
N GLU A 142 -1.79 -13.38 -21.14
CA GLU A 142 -3.26 -13.31 -21.01
C GLU A 142 -3.75 -12.29 -19.95
N ASP A 143 -3.00 -12.13 -18.84
CA ASP A 143 -3.28 -11.13 -17.81
C ASP A 143 -3.13 -9.69 -18.29
N GLN A 144 -2.23 -9.44 -19.23
CA GLN A 144 -1.91 -8.13 -19.79
C GLN A 144 -2.80 -7.77 -20.99
N ILE A 145 -3.28 -8.77 -21.74
CA ILE A 145 -4.24 -8.57 -22.84
C ILE A 145 -5.59 -8.06 -22.30
N CYS A 146 -6.08 -8.64 -21.19
CA CYS A 146 -7.31 -8.18 -20.54
C CYS A 146 -7.17 -6.74 -20.01
N GLU A 147 -6.01 -6.37 -19.48
CA GLU A 147 -5.73 -5.03 -18.97
C GLU A 147 -5.66 -4.00 -20.11
N PHE A 148 -5.03 -4.36 -21.23
CA PHE A 148 -4.98 -3.54 -22.44
C PHE A 148 -6.36 -3.31 -23.08
N LEU A 149 -7.18 -4.37 -23.20
CA LEU A 149 -8.55 -4.25 -23.72
C LEU A 149 -9.42 -3.33 -22.86
N PHE A 150 -9.28 -3.44 -21.53
CA PHE A 150 -9.99 -2.58 -20.59
C PHE A 150 -9.56 -1.11 -20.70
N LEU A 151 -8.26 -0.84 -20.83
CA LEU A 151 -7.73 0.51 -21.06
C LEU A 151 -8.20 1.10 -22.40
N LYS A 152 -8.21 0.31 -23.47
CA LYS A 152 -8.70 0.73 -24.80
C LYS A 152 -10.17 1.13 -24.75
N GLU A 153 -11.00 0.35 -24.06
CA GLU A 153 -12.44 0.62 -23.89
C GLU A 153 -12.66 1.90 -23.07
N ALA A 154 -11.93 2.07 -21.96
CA ALA A 154 -11.98 3.28 -21.13
C ALA A 154 -11.57 4.57 -21.89
N VAL A 155 -10.55 4.48 -22.76
CA VAL A 155 -10.10 5.62 -23.59
C VAL A 155 -11.11 5.94 -24.70
N SER A 156 -11.74 4.94 -25.31
CA SER A 156 -12.67 5.15 -26.45
C SER A 156 -14.04 5.71 -26.05
N GLU A 157 -14.53 5.38 -24.85
CA GLU A 157 -15.90 5.75 -24.44
C GLU A 157 -15.95 7.01 -23.56
N GLY A 158 -14.82 7.66 -23.25
CA GLY A 158 -14.80 8.89 -22.43
C GLY A 158 -15.47 8.70 -21.06
N ILE A 159 -15.39 7.49 -20.52
CA ILE A 159 -16.11 7.06 -19.32
C ILE A 159 -15.49 7.72 -18.09
N SER A 160 -16.30 8.35 -17.23
CA SER A 160 -15.80 8.94 -15.98
C SER A 160 -15.21 7.87 -15.05
N GLU A 161 -14.21 8.26 -14.24
CA GLU A 161 -13.47 7.35 -13.34
C GLU A 161 -14.39 6.49 -12.44
N GLU A 162 -15.59 6.99 -12.09
CA GLU A 162 -16.56 6.28 -11.25
C GLU A 162 -17.10 5.00 -11.90
N ASP A 163 -17.42 5.04 -13.19
CA ASP A 163 -18.02 3.91 -13.92
C ASP A 163 -16.99 2.83 -14.25
N ILE A 164 -15.72 3.22 -14.43
CA ILE A 164 -14.56 2.32 -14.56
C ILE A 164 -14.38 1.51 -13.26
N LEU A 165 -14.49 2.18 -12.10
CA LEU A 165 -14.36 1.55 -10.79
C LEU A 165 -15.53 0.60 -10.49
N GLU A 166 -16.71 0.88 -11.03
CA GLU A 166 -17.90 0.05 -10.87
C GLU A 166 -17.88 -1.19 -11.79
N LYS A 167 -17.48 -1.05 -13.06
CA LYS A 167 -17.26 -2.18 -13.98
C LYS A 167 -16.07 -3.06 -13.58
N ALA A 168 -14.99 -2.49 -13.02
CA ALA A 168 -13.82 -3.23 -12.52
C ALA A 168 -14.12 -4.09 -11.28
N LYS A 169 -15.22 -3.83 -10.56
CA LYS A 169 -15.76 -4.74 -9.54
C LYS A 169 -16.42 -5.93 -10.21
N SER A 170 -15.62 -6.77 -10.89
CA SER A 170 -16.09 -8.10 -11.25
C SER A 170 -16.56 -8.81 -9.97
N LYS A 171 -17.79 -9.34 -9.99
CA LYS A 171 -18.30 -10.33 -9.03
C LYS A 171 -17.51 -11.65 -9.19
N SER A 172 -16.19 -11.62 -9.06
CA SER A 172 -15.39 -12.84 -9.00
C SER A 172 -15.37 -13.33 -7.56
N ARG A 173 -15.89 -14.54 -7.32
CA ARG A 173 -15.74 -15.27 -6.05
C ARG A 173 -14.28 -15.68 -5.86
N GLY A 174 -13.37 -14.73 -5.70
CA GLY A 174 -11.94 -14.97 -5.62
C GLY A 174 -11.17 -13.84 -4.97
N LEU A 175 -9.94 -14.14 -4.51
CA LEU A 175 -9.06 -13.13 -3.94
C LEU A 175 -8.63 -12.12 -4.99
N THR A 176 -8.62 -10.83 -4.60
CA THR A 176 -8.15 -9.73 -5.46
C THR A 176 -6.66 -9.91 -5.81
N PRO A 177 -6.17 -9.33 -6.92
CA PRO A 177 -4.75 -9.44 -7.30
C PRO A 177 -3.79 -9.03 -6.17
N ALA A 178 -4.11 -7.98 -5.42
CA ALA A 178 -3.34 -7.55 -4.25
C ALA A 178 -3.36 -8.59 -3.10
N GLN A 179 -4.51 -9.22 -2.85
CA GLN A 179 -4.62 -10.29 -1.86
C GLN A 179 -3.85 -11.55 -2.28
N ARG A 180 -3.85 -11.90 -3.58
CA ARG A 180 -3.02 -13.00 -4.12
C ARG A 180 -1.54 -12.71 -3.95
N ARG A 181 -1.08 -11.48 -4.23
CA ARG A 181 0.31 -11.05 -4.00
C ARG A 181 0.70 -11.18 -2.52
N LYS A 182 -0.14 -10.69 -1.59
CA LYS A 182 0.08 -10.84 -0.14
C LYS A 182 0.11 -12.30 0.30
N MET A 183 -0.77 -13.14 -0.22
CA MET A 183 -0.81 -14.58 0.08
C MET A 183 0.44 -15.29 -0.45
N ALA A 184 0.89 -14.98 -1.66
CA ALA A 184 2.09 -15.56 -2.26
C ALA A 184 3.35 -15.25 -1.42
N ILE A 185 3.50 -14.02 -0.94
CA ILE A 185 4.60 -13.62 -0.05
C ILE A 185 4.54 -14.40 1.27
N ARG A 186 3.36 -14.49 1.91
CA ARG A 186 3.17 -15.28 3.14
C ARG A 186 3.52 -16.76 2.93
N MET A 187 3.13 -17.34 1.81
CA MET A 187 3.46 -18.73 1.45
C MET A 187 4.97 -18.92 1.25
N ARG A 188 5.66 -17.97 0.60
CA ARG A 188 7.13 -17.98 0.46
C ARG A 188 7.84 -17.96 1.81
N ILE A 189 7.35 -17.15 2.75
CA ILE A 189 7.89 -17.06 4.12
C ILE A 189 7.63 -18.36 4.88
N GLN A 190 6.40 -18.90 4.82
CA GLN A 190 6.04 -20.15 5.50
C GLN A 190 6.83 -21.35 4.96
N ALA A 191 7.08 -21.41 3.65
CA ALA A 191 7.84 -22.48 3.01
C ALA A 191 9.30 -22.57 3.49
N LYS A 192 9.87 -21.47 4.00
CA LYS A 192 11.22 -21.43 4.59
C LYS A 192 11.26 -21.93 6.05
N LYS A 193 10.11 -22.07 6.72
CA LYS A 193 10.08 -22.54 8.12
C LYS A 193 10.48 -24.02 8.21
N PRO A 194 11.24 -24.44 9.24
CA PRO A 194 11.77 -25.79 9.35
C PRO A 194 10.68 -26.87 9.38
N GLY A 195 9.52 -26.57 9.98
CA GLY A 195 8.36 -27.47 10.00
C GLY A 195 7.79 -27.76 8.60
N PHE A 196 7.73 -26.77 7.72
CA PHE A 196 7.25 -26.94 6.34
C PHE A 196 8.26 -27.71 5.48
N ILE A 197 9.56 -27.42 5.64
CA ILE A 197 10.63 -28.16 4.98
C ILE A 197 10.57 -29.65 5.35
N LYS A 198 10.42 -29.95 6.65
CA LYS A 198 10.31 -31.34 7.16
C LYS A 198 9.06 -32.06 6.62
N LYS A 199 7.91 -31.37 6.54
CA LYS A 199 6.69 -31.90 5.90
C LYS A 199 6.92 -32.18 4.41
N ARG A 200 7.56 -31.27 3.67
CA ARG A 200 7.88 -31.44 2.25
C ARG A 200 8.81 -32.62 2.00
N LEU A 201 9.85 -32.77 2.83
CA LEU A 201 10.77 -33.92 2.73
C LEU A 201 10.05 -35.25 3.02
N ARG A 202 9.14 -35.29 4.00
CA ARG A 202 8.30 -36.48 4.26
C ARG A 202 7.35 -36.79 3.09
N ALA A 203 6.76 -35.77 2.47
CA ALA A 203 5.91 -35.93 1.29
C ALA A 203 6.70 -36.40 0.07
N LEU A 204 7.91 -35.86 -0.16
CA LEU A 204 8.83 -36.29 -1.21
C LEU A 204 9.28 -37.75 -1.00
N LYS A 205 9.53 -38.17 0.23
CA LYS A 205 9.82 -39.59 0.56
C LYS A 205 8.65 -40.53 0.24
N ARG A 206 7.42 -40.02 0.27
CA ARG A 206 6.20 -40.75 -0.14
C ARG A 206 5.86 -40.56 -1.62
N ALA A 207 6.58 -39.70 -2.34
CA ALA A 207 6.35 -39.47 -3.76
C ALA A 207 6.83 -40.68 -4.57
N ALA A 208 6.05 -41.03 -5.58
CA ALA A 208 6.38 -42.13 -6.47
C ALA A 208 7.62 -41.80 -7.30
N THR A 209 8.49 -42.79 -7.54
CA THR A 209 9.69 -42.62 -8.38
C THR A 209 9.31 -42.26 -9.82
N LYS A 210 10.25 -41.64 -10.56
CA LYS A 210 10.05 -41.23 -11.97
C LYS A 210 9.53 -42.39 -12.83
N ALA A 211 10.04 -43.59 -12.63
CA ALA A 211 9.59 -44.79 -13.33
C ALA A 211 8.12 -45.15 -13.03
N VAL A 212 7.71 -45.05 -11.77
CA VAL A 212 6.32 -45.31 -11.36
C VAL A 212 5.38 -44.24 -11.91
N ILE A 213 5.79 -42.97 -11.93
CA ILE A 213 5.04 -41.87 -12.54
C ILE A 213 4.92 -42.08 -14.06
N ALA A 214 6.00 -42.48 -14.74
CA ALA A 214 6.00 -42.79 -16.18
C ALA A 214 5.10 -43.98 -16.51
N ARG A 215 5.00 -44.98 -15.63
CA ARG A 215 4.07 -46.11 -15.79
C ARG A 215 2.61 -45.68 -15.59
N ARG A 216 2.34 -44.83 -14.58
CA ARG A 216 1.00 -44.31 -14.29
C ARG A 216 0.48 -43.39 -15.40
N SER A 217 1.33 -42.50 -15.90
CA SER A 217 1.01 -41.59 -17.02
C SER A 217 0.73 -42.37 -18.31
N ARG A 218 1.57 -43.35 -18.68
CA ARG A 218 1.29 -44.25 -19.82
C ARG A 218 -0.05 -44.97 -19.66
N LYS A 219 -0.32 -45.55 -18.49
CA LYS A 219 -1.59 -46.24 -18.22
C LYS A 219 -2.80 -45.29 -18.30
N ALA A 220 -2.65 -44.04 -17.86
CA ALA A 220 -3.69 -43.02 -17.95
C ALA A 220 -3.91 -42.57 -19.41
N ALA A 221 -2.85 -42.33 -20.17
CA ALA A 221 -2.91 -41.97 -21.59
C ALA A 221 -3.60 -43.06 -22.42
N ILE A 222 -3.20 -44.32 -22.25
CA ILE A 222 -3.87 -45.46 -22.88
C ILE A 222 -5.35 -45.51 -22.51
N LYS A 223 -5.70 -45.28 -21.23
CA LYS A 223 -7.11 -45.25 -20.78
C LYS A 223 -7.89 -44.12 -21.45
N MET A 224 -7.28 -42.96 -21.69
CA MET A 224 -7.91 -41.84 -22.39
C MET A 224 -8.13 -42.15 -23.87
N VAL A 225 -7.10 -42.67 -24.56
CA VAL A 225 -7.18 -43.07 -25.97
C VAL A 225 -8.25 -44.15 -26.15
N VAL A 226 -8.24 -45.21 -25.33
CA VAL A 226 -9.24 -46.28 -25.40
C VAL A 226 -10.65 -45.74 -25.16
N LYS A 227 -10.85 -44.84 -24.19
CA LYS A 227 -12.17 -44.22 -23.98
C LYS A 227 -12.62 -43.34 -25.15
N LYS A 228 -11.69 -42.65 -25.83
CA LYS A 228 -11.99 -41.75 -26.94
C LYS A 228 -12.34 -42.51 -28.21
N PHE A 229 -11.59 -43.57 -28.54
CA PHE A 229 -11.73 -44.30 -29.80
C PHE A 229 -12.58 -45.58 -29.68
N PHE A 230 -12.74 -46.14 -28.48
CA PHE A 230 -13.53 -47.35 -28.23
C PHE A 230 -14.54 -47.12 -27.09
N PRO A 231 -15.58 -46.29 -27.31
CA PRO A 231 -16.55 -45.91 -26.27
C PRO A 231 -17.33 -47.11 -25.71
N LYS A 232 -17.52 -48.18 -26.51
CA LYS A 232 -18.13 -49.45 -26.08
C LYS A 232 -17.35 -50.18 -24.97
N LEU A 233 -16.08 -49.82 -24.77
CA LEU A 233 -15.20 -50.38 -23.72
C LEU A 233 -15.19 -49.52 -22.44
N ARG A 234 -15.94 -48.41 -22.40
CA ARG A 234 -15.95 -47.45 -21.28
C ARG A 234 -16.58 -48.02 -20.00
N THR A 235 -17.56 -48.91 -20.14
CA THR A 235 -18.32 -49.54 -19.04
C THR A 235 -17.76 -50.89 -18.60
N LYS A 236 -16.93 -51.52 -19.44
CA LYS A 236 -16.37 -52.85 -19.15
C LYS A 236 -15.19 -52.78 -18.18
N LYS A 237 -15.16 -53.69 -17.21
CA LYS A 237 -14.03 -53.83 -16.28
C LYS A 237 -12.84 -54.47 -17.00
N LYS A 238 -11.62 -54.21 -16.54
CA LYS A 238 -10.41 -54.82 -17.14
C LYS A 238 -10.41 -56.36 -17.10
N SER A 239 -11.07 -56.96 -16.11
CA SER A 239 -11.27 -58.42 -16.02
C SER A 239 -12.20 -58.97 -17.10
N GLU A 240 -13.06 -58.13 -17.68
CA GLU A 240 -13.97 -58.47 -18.78
C GLU A 240 -13.31 -58.25 -20.16
N LEU A 241 -12.10 -57.67 -20.16
CA LEU A 241 -11.25 -57.46 -21.33
C LEU A 241 -10.12 -58.51 -21.29
N SER A 242 -10.51 -59.78 -21.22
CA SER A 242 -9.60 -60.92 -21.37
C SER A 242 -9.21 -61.06 -22.84
N MET A 243 -7.91 -61.03 -23.13
CA MET A 243 -7.38 -61.67 -24.34
C MET A 243 -7.12 -63.12 -23.93
N SER A 244 -7.83 -64.07 -24.54
CA SER A 244 -7.19 -65.36 -24.81
C SER A 244 -6.00 -65.13 -25.74
#